data_AF-A0AAE0DL21-F1
#
_entry.id   AF-A0AAE0DL21-F1
#
_cell.length_a   1.000
_cell.length_b   1.000
_cell.length_c   1.000
_cell.angle_alpha   90.00
_cell.angle_beta   90.00
_cell.angle_gamma   90.00
#
_symmetry.space_group_name_H-M   'P 1'
#
loop_
_entity.id
_entity.type
_entity.pdbx_description
1 polymer ?
#
loop_
_entity_poly.entity_id
_entity_poly.type
_entity_poly.pdbx_seq_one_letter_code
_entity_poly.pdbx_strand_id
1 'polypeptide(L)'
;MRRTELITAYPDAKVTLSMRDTDSWYNGMIQTVVPMQRSKVLDCFQPCDSVVLGHFIPMMKILWSAWLEGKELEQIGKQKFRAQYELVRTMVSKETLLKYKVGEGWERLCEFLDVPVPDYDFPLANEQEAFGDRFQVMIGMAVQRCLIKSCRFWEALSLWV
;
A
#
# COMPACT_ATOMS: atom_id res chain seq x y z
N MET A 1 11.59 -5.37 -5.60
CA MET A 1 11.76 -4.65 -6.88
C MET A 1 12.31 -3.27 -6.57
N ARG A 2 13.52 -2.95 -7.05
CA ARG A 2 14.15 -1.66 -6.77
C ARG A 2 13.66 -0.66 -7.82
N ARG A 3 13.13 0.50 -7.42
CA ARG A 3 12.56 1.50 -8.35
C ARG A 3 13.57 1.95 -9.44
N THR A 4 14.85 1.81 -9.16
CA THR A 4 15.94 2.00 -10.12
C THR A 4 15.79 1.11 -11.36
N GLU A 5 15.34 -0.15 -11.19
CA GLU A 5 15.15 -1.10 -12.29
C GLU A 5 14.09 -0.60 -13.28
N LEU A 6 13.02 0.03 -12.79
CA LEU A 6 11.97 0.60 -13.64
C LEU A 6 12.44 1.85 -14.38
N ILE A 7 13.16 2.75 -13.71
CA ILE A 7 13.71 3.95 -14.35
C ILE A 7 14.72 3.57 -15.43
N THR A 8 15.57 2.58 -15.18
CA THR A 8 16.53 2.08 -16.16
C THR A 8 15.87 1.33 -17.32
N ALA A 9 14.81 0.55 -17.05
CA ALA A 9 14.11 -0.21 -18.08
C ALA A 9 13.25 0.67 -19.01
N TYR A 10 12.74 1.79 -18.49
CA TYR A 10 11.87 2.72 -19.23
C TYR A 10 12.41 4.15 -19.14
N PRO A 11 13.51 4.47 -19.84
CA PRO A 11 14.18 5.78 -19.73
C PRO A 11 13.31 6.94 -20.21
N ASP A 12 12.41 6.69 -21.18
CA ASP A 12 11.52 7.71 -21.76
C ASP A 12 10.21 7.88 -20.97
N ALA A 13 10.00 7.10 -19.91
CA ALA A 13 8.79 7.19 -19.12
C ALA A 13 8.73 8.49 -18.30
N LYS A 14 7.58 9.16 -18.36
CA LYS A 14 7.25 10.27 -17.47
C LYS A 14 7.07 9.74 -16.04
N VAL A 15 7.77 10.34 -15.08
CA VAL A 15 7.75 9.95 -13.67
C VAL A 15 7.05 11.03 -12.85
N THR A 16 6.00 10.65 -12.11
CA THR A 16 5.33 11.52 -11.15
C THR A 16 5.83 11.22 -9.73
N LEU A 17 6.43 12.20 -9.07
CA LEU A 17 6.84 12.12 -7.67
C LEU A 17 5.82 12.86 -6.79
N SER A 18 4.99 12.09 -6.08
CA SER A 18 4.02 12.63 -5.15
C SER A 18 4.70 13.23 -3.93
N MET A 19 4.60 14.55 -3.75
CA MET A 19 5.23 15.29 -2.67
C MET A 19 4.38 15.23 -1.39
N ARG A 20 4.99 14.78 -0.29
CA ARG A 20 4.36 14.76 1.04
C ARG A 20 5.39 15.09 2.12
N ASP A 21 4.96 15.79 3.15
CA ASP A 21 5.80 16.02 4.33
C ASP A 21 6.22 14.68 4.98
N THR A 22 7.47 14.60 5.43
CA THR A 22 8.03 13.35 5.97
C THR A 22 7.31 12.94 7.26
N ASP A 23 6.96 13.89 8.11
CA ASP A 23 6.31 13.59 9.39
C ASP A 23 4.84 13.23 9.17
N SER A 24 4.15 13.92 8.27
CA SER A 24 2.81 13.56 7.80
C SER A 24 2.75 12.15 7.19
N TRP A 25 3.74 11.79 6.37
CA TRP A 25 3.85 10.43 5.83
C TRP A 25 4.09 9.41 6.96
N TYR A 26 5.05 9.70 7.85
CA TYR A 26 5.40 8.81 8.95
C TYR A 26 4.20 8.56 9.88
N ASN A 27 3.47 9.60 10.26
CA ASN A 27 2.29 9.47 11.11
C ASN A 27 1.21 8.60 10.43
N GLY A 28 0.97 8.80 9.13
CA GLY A 28 0.05 7.95 8.37
C GLY A 28 0.49 6.49 8.35
N MET A 29 1.79 6.23 8.22
CA MET A 29 2.35 4.87 8.24
C MET A 29 2.19 4.19 9.61
N ILE A 30 2.43 4.93 10.70
CA ILE A 30 2.25 4.45 12.08
C ILE A 30 0.79 4.09 12.36
N GLN A 31 -0.17 4.81 11.77
CA GLN A 31 -1.60 4.57 11.98
C GLN A 31 -2.18 3.47 11.08
N THR A 32 -1.53 3.14 9.95
CA THR A 32 -2.10 2.24 8.94
C THR A 32 -1.27 0.98 8.73
N VAL A 33 -0.03 1.12 8.26
CA VAL A 33 0.82 -0.02 7.87
C VAL A 33 1.40 -0.73 9.09
N VAL A 34 1.82 -0.01 10.13
CA VAL A 34 2.44 -0.62 11.31
C VAL A 34 1.48 -1.55 12.07
N PRO A 35 0.21 -1.18 12.32
CA PRO A 35 -0.76 -2.09 12.93
C PRO A 35 -1.00 -3.36 12.09
N MET A 36 -1.07 -3.23 10.76
CA MET A 36 -1.20 -4.38 9.86
C MET A 36 0.03 -5.30 9.94
N GLN A 37 1.25 -4.75 9.97
CA GLN A 37 2.49 -5.52 10.11
C GLN A 37 2.55 -6.30 11.42
N ARG A 38 2.14 -5.67 12.52
CA ARG A 38 2.25 -6.21 13.88
C ARG A 38 1.03 -7.04 14.31
N SER A 39 -0.07 -7.02 13.56
CA SER A 39 -1.31 -7.71 13.93
C SER A 39 -1.14 -9.23 13.94
N LYS A 40 -1.22 -9.82 15.14
CA LYS A 40 -1.30 -11.27 15.35
C LYS A 40 -2.67 -11.84 15.00
N VAL A 41 -3.72 -11.02 15.08
CA VAL A 41 -5.07 -11.41 14.69
C VAL A 41 -5.10 -11.78 13.21
N LEU A 42 -4.50 -10.94 12.35
CA LEU A 42 -4.41 -11.24 10.92
C LEU A 42 -3.62 -12.52 10.65
N ASP A 43 -2.54 -12.78 11.40
CA ASP A 43 -1.71 -13.98 11.27
C ASP A 43 -2.48 -15.26 11.67
N CYS A 44 -3.29 -15.22 12.73
CA CYS A 44 -4.07 -16.37 13.16
C CYS A 44 -5.16 -16.77 12.15
N PHE A 45 -5.72 -15.81 11.41
CA PHE A 45 -6.83 -16.04 10.49
C PHE A 45 -6.41 -16.37 9.05
N GLN A 46 -5.12 -16.39 8.75
CA GLN A 46 -4.60 -16.73 7.41
C GLN A 46 -5.07 -18.08 6.86
N PRO A 47 -5.16 -19.16 7.65
CA PRO A 47 -5.63 -20.46 7.13
C PRO A 47 -7.09 -20.44 6.68
N CYS A 48 -7.91 -19.55 7.24
CA CYS A 48 -9.32 -19.46 6.91
C CYS A 48 -9.61 -18.69 5.62
N ASP A 49 -8.80 -17.69 5.30
CA ASP A 49 -8.97 -16.85 4.10
C ASP A 49 -7.70 -16.93 3.28
N SER A 50 -7.71 -17.81 2.28
CA SER A 50 -6.53 -18.04 1.44
C SER A 50 -6.19 -16.87 0.52
N VAL A 51 -7.11 -15.95 0.26
CA VAL A 51 -6.92 -14.89 -0.75
C VAL A 51 -6.34 -13.63 -0.10
N VAL A 52 -7.07 -13.05 0.86
CA VAL A 52 -6.66 -11.77 1.46
C VAL A 52 -5.67 -12.01 2.61
N LEU A 53 -6.04 -12.87 3.56
CA LEU A 53 -5.15 -13.11 4.70
C LEU A 53 -4.02 -14.10 4.37
N GLY A 54 -4.26 -15.06 3.50
CA GLY A 54 -3.32 -16.13 3.16
C GLY A 54 -2.26 -15.75 2.12
N HIS A 55 -2.54 -14.80 1.21
CA HIS A 55 -1.56 -14.35 0.20
C HIS A 55 -1.20 -12.88 0.35
N PHE A 56 -2.21 -11.99 0.40
CA PHE A 56 -1.95 -10.55 0.37
C PHE A 56 -1.24 -10.05 1.63
N ILE A 57 -1.68 -10.44 2.83
CA ILE A 57 -1.03 -10.01 4.08
C ILE A 57 0.44 -10.48 4.17
N PRO A 58 0.79 -11.77 3.97
CA PRO A 58 2.19 -12.22 3.96
C PRO A 58 3.04 -11.47 2.94
N MET A 59 2.54 -11.31 1.72
CA MET A 59 3.24 -10.57 0.67
C MET A 59 3.55 -9.15 1.13
N MET A 60 2.57 -8.45 1.71
CA MET A 60 2.78 -7.10 2.23
C MET A 60 3.79 -7.08 3.39
N LYS A 61 3.77 -8.06 4.30
CA LYS A 61 4.78 -8.20 5.36
C LYS A 61 6.19 -8.39 4.81
N ILE A 62 6.35 -9.25 3.81
CA ILE A 62 7.64 -9.48 3.13
C ILE A 62 8.12 -8.21 2.43
N LEU A 63 7.26 -7.51 1.68
CA LEU A 63 7.63 -6.30 0.96
C LEU A 63 8.10 -5.18 1.89
N TRP A 64 7.38 -4.95 3.00
CA TRP A 64 7.75 -3.94 3.99
C TRP A 64 9.02 -4.32 4.75
N SER A 65 9.15 -5.59 5.17
CA SER A 65 10.37 -6.08 5.81
C SER A 65 11.58 -5.95 4.88
N ALA A 66 11.43 -6.25 3.59
CA ALA A 66 12.51 -6.10 2.62
C ALA A 66 12.90 -4.63 2.40
N TRP A 67 11.92 -3.72 2.28
CA TRP A 67 12.19 -2.29 2.14
C TRP A 67 12.86 -1.68 3.38
N LEU A 68 12.47 -2.17 4.57
CA LEU A 68 13.03 -1.77 5.85
C LEU A 68 14.29 -2.56 6.25
N GLU A 69 14.78 -3.47 5.42
CA GLU A 69 15.97 -4.29 5.72
C GLU A 69 15.84 -5.06 7.06
N GLY A 70 14.64 -5.54 7.37
CA GLY A 70 14.32 -6.25 8.61
C GLY A 70 14.26 -5.38 9.86
N LYS A 71 14.38 -4.04 9.72
CA LYS A 71 14.26 -3.09 10.83
C LYS A 71 12.83 -2.58 10.98
N GLU A 72 12.54 -1.95 12.11
CA GLU A 72 11.26 -1.32 12.36
C GLU A 72 11.16 0.05 11.66
N LEU A 73 9.94 0.47 11.31
CA LEU A 73 9.68 1.75 10.64
C LEU A 73 10.19 2.94 11.49
N GLU A 74 10.05 2.84 12.80
CA GLU A 74 10.48 3.86 13.77
C GLU A 74 12.00 4.07 13.73
N GLN A 75 12.77 3.04 13.37
CA GLN A 75 14.22 3.09 13.36
C GLN A 75 14.79 3.79 12.12
N ILE A 76 14.24 3.48 10.93
CA ILE A 76 14.84 3.92 9.66
C ILE A 76 13.85 4.52 8.66
N GLY A 77 12.54 4.51 8.96
CA GLY A 77 11.49 4.83 7.99
C GLY A 77 11.62 6.22 7.38
N LYS A 78 11.80 7.25 8.22
CA LYS A 78 11.98 8.64 7.75
C LYS A 78 13.26 8.81 6.91
N GLN A 79 14.35 8.15 7.29
CA GLN A 79 15.60 8.17 6.53
C GLN A 79 15.41 7.52 5.16
N LYS A 80 14.80 6.33 5.10
CA LYS A 80 14.48 5.61 3.87
C LYS A 80 13.56 6.41 2.96
N PHE A 81 12.55 7.07 3.51
CA PHE A 81 11.65 7.94 2.76
C PHE A 81 12.39 9.12 2.11
N ARG A 82 13.23 9.84 2.86
CA ARG A 82 14.03 10.95 2.32
C ARG A 82 15.03 10.47 1.27
N ALA A 83 15.75 9.39 1.55
CA ALA A 83 16.69 8.79 0.61
C ALA A 83 16.00 8.39 -0.70
N GLN A 84 14.75 7.93 -0.63
CA GLN A 84 13.97 7.60 -1.82
C GLN A 84 13.64 8.81 -2.69
N TYR A 85 13.33 9.95 -2.09
CA TYR A 85 13.08 11.19 -2.82
C TYR A 85 14.33 11.68 -3.53
N GLU A 86 15.46 11.65 -2.83
CA GLU A 86 16.75 12.06 -3.42
C GLU A 86 17.16 11.13 -4.55
N LEU A 87 17.01 9.81 -4.39
CA LEU A 87 17.30 8.84 -5.45
C LEU A 87 16.51 9.12 -6.73
N VAL A 88 15.20 9.42 -6.62
CA VAL A 88 14.38 9.73 -7.82
C VAL A 88 14.83 11.05 -8.46
N ARG A 89 15.18 12.05 -7.65
CA ARG A 89 15.65 13.36 -8.14
C ARG A 89 16.99 13.30 -8.85
N THR A 90 17.87 12.38 -8.46
CA THR A 90 19.18 12.22 -9.10
C THR A 90 19.12 11.33 -10.33
N MET A 91 18.18 10.38 -10.39
CA MET A 91 18.07 9.45 -11.50
C MET A 91 17.21 9.92 -12.67
N VAL A 92 16.20 10.76 -12.42
CA VAL A 92 15.24 11.18 -13.44
C VAL A 92 15.55 12.62 -13.86
N SER A 93 15.53 12.88 -15.17
CA SER A 93 15.74 14.24 -15.69
C SER A 93 14.59 15.16 -15.24
N LYS A 94 14.86 16.47 -15.16
CA LYS A 94 13.83 17.44 -14.77
C LYS A 94 12.65 17.50 -15.75
N GLU A 95 12.89 17.17 -17.00
CA GLU A 95 11.91 17.20 -18.08
C GLU A 95 10.90 16.05 -17.96
N THR A 96 11.34 14.88 -17.52
CA THR A 96 10.47 13.70 -17.32
C THR A 96 10.05 13.51 -15.86
N LEU A 97 10.28 14.50 -14.98
CA LEU A 97 9.93 14.42 -13.56
C LEU A 97 8.92 15.49 -13.15
N LEU A 98 7.69 15.08 -12.84
CA LEU A 98 6.69 15.94 -12.22
C LEU A 98 6.71 15.79 -10.69
N LYS A 99 7.05 16.86 -9.97
CA LYS A 99 6.83 16.96 -8.53
C LYS A 99 5.41 17.43 -8.27
N TYR A 100 4.55 16.55 -7.76
CA TYR A 100 3.11 16.78 -7.66
C TYR A 100 2.61 16.61 -6.23
N LYS A 101 1.95 17.59 -5.62
CA LYS A 101 1.26 17.37 -4.35
C LYS A 101 -0.13 16.82 -4.64
N VAL A 102 -0.49 15.70 -3.98
CA VAL A 102 -1.83 15.11 -4.13
C VAL A 102 -2.88 16.16 -3.72
N GLY A 103 -3.87 16.37 -4.58
CA GLY A 103 -4.90 17.40 -4.40
C GLY A 103 -4.68 18.69 -5.21
N GLU A 104 -3.61 18.81 -5.99
CA GLU A 104 -3.40 19.93 -6.93
C GLU A 104 -4.36 19.91 -8.16
N GLY A 105 -5.17 18.85 -8.34
CA GLY A 105 -6.14 18.75 -9.42
C GLY A 105 -5.60 18.16 -10.72
N TRP A 106 -6.45 18.06 -11.73
CA TRP A 106 -6.14 17.41 -13.00
C TRP A 106 -5.18 18.19 -13.89
N GLU A 107 -5.32 19.51 -13.95
CA GLU A 107 -4.69 20.37 -14.97
C GLU A 107 -3.19 20.11 -15.13
N ARG A 108 -2.43 20.27 -14.04
CA ARG A 108 -0.98 20.12 -14.04
C ARG A 108 -0.51 18.68 -14.32
N LEU A 109 -1.30 17.69 -13.90
CA LEU A 109 -0.99 16.28 -14.14
C LEU A 109 -1.24 15.92 -15.61
N CYS A 110 -2.39 16.34 -16.16
CA CYS A 110 -2.77 16.11 -17.54
C CYS A 110 -1.84 16.83 -18.51
N GLU A 111 -1.48 18.09 -18.24
CA GLU A 111 -0.48 18.84 -19.01
C GLU A 111 0.86 18.10 -19.07
N PHE A 112 1.38 17.68 -17.90
CA PHE A 112 2.62 16.93 -17.85
C PHE A 112 2.54 15.61 -18.63
N LEU A 113 1.43 14.90 -18.54
CA LEU A 113 1.22 13.61 -19.21
C LEU A 113 0.89 13.74 -20.69
N ASP A 114 0.57 14.94 -21.19
CA ASP A 114 0.11 15.21 -22.55
C ASP A 114 -1.22 14.49 -22.88
N VAL A 115 -2.20 14.64 -21.99
CA VAL A 115 -3.54 14.06 -22.11
C VAL A 115 -4.61 15.10 -21.78
N PRO A 116 -5.85 14.97 -22.29
CA PRO A 116 -6.93 15.90 -21.98
C PRO A 116 -7.32 15.85 -20.48
N VAL A 117 -7.78 16.99 -19.97
CA VAL A 117 -8.38 17.08 -18.62
C VAL A 117 -9.77 16.41 -18.66
N PRO A 118 -10.06 15.49 -17.73
CA PRO A 118 -11.39 14.86 -17.67
C PRO A 118 -12.46 15.79 -17.09
N ASP A 119 -13.72 15.55 -17.45
CA ASP A 119 -14.89 16.34 -17.02
C ASP A 119 -15.41 15.99 -15.60
N TYR A 120 -14.61 15.32 -14.78
CA TYR A 120 -14.99 14.94 -13.41
C TYR A 120 -13.94 15.39 -12.39
N ASP A 121 -14.39 15.60 -11.15
CA ASP A 121 -13.53 16.14 -10.09
C ASP A 121 -12.34 15.24 -9.76
N PHE A 122 -11.24 15.86 -9.32
CA PHE A 122 -10.06 15.11 -8.90
C PHE A 122 -10.39 14.25 -7.67
N PRO A 123 -10.09 12.94 -7.71
CA PRO A 123 -10.52 12.02 -6.67
C PRO A 123 -9.82 12.31 -5.34
N LEU A 124 -10.62 12.50 -4.30
CA LEU A 124 -10.18 12.48 -2.91
C LEU A 124 -10.45 11.09 -2.35
N ALA A 125 -9.43 10.25 -2.34
CA ALA A 125 -9.52 8.88 -1.85
C ALA A 125 -8.39 8.59 -0.84
N ASN A 126 -8.67 7.68 0.10
CA ASN A 126 -7.74 7.24 1.15
C ASN A 126 -7.49 8.26 2.28
N GLU A 127 -8.58 8.86 2.79
CA GLU A 127 -8.53 9.53 4.09
C GLU A 127 -8.18 8.53 5.20
N GLN A 128 -7.46 9.00 6.23
CA GLN A 128 -6.94 8.14 7.30
C GLN A 128 -8.06 7.41 8.06
N GLU A 129 -9.19 8.08 8.27
CA GLU A 129 -10.37 7.50 8.94
C GLU A 129 -10.90 6.27 8.20
N ALA A 130 -10.88 6.29 6.86
CA ALA A 130 -11.33 5.17 6.04
C ALA A 130 -10.46 3.91 6.17
N PHE A 131 -9.23 4.01 6.70
CA PHE A 131 -8.39 2.83 6.91
C PHE A 131 -8.91 1.95 8.05
N GLY A 132 -9.33 2.56 9.16
CA GLY A 132 -9.87 1.84 10.31
C GLY A 132 -11.09 1.00 9.91
N ASP A 133 -12.02 1.63 9.20
CA ASP A 133 -13.24 0.96 8.71
C ASP A 133 -12.92 -0.19 7.76
N ARG A 134 -12.03 0.04 6.78
CA ARG A 134 -11.60 -1.01 5.84
C ARG A 134 -10.91 -2.17 6.56
N PHE A 135 -10.13 -1.88 7.59
CA PHE A 135 -9.44 -2.89 8.40
C PHE A 135 -10.45 -3.75 9.18
N GLN A 136 -11.46 -3.14 9.78
CA GLN A 136 -12.54 -3.86 10.47
C GLN A 136 -13.35 -4.73 9.50
N VAL A 137 -13.70 -4.20 8.33
CA VAL A 137 -14.40 -4.96 7.28
C VAL A 137 -13.56 -6.16 6.83
N MET A 138 -12.25 -6.00 6.63
CA MET A 138 -11.35 -7.08 6.25
C MET A 138 -11.34 -8.21 7.30
N ILE A 139 -11.24 -7.86 8.58
CA ILE A 139 -11.30 -8.85 9.67
C ILE A 139 -12.68 -9.52 9.70
N GLY A 140 -13.76 -8.76 9.60
CA GLY A 140 -15.12 -9.30 9.58
C GLY A 140 -15.35 -10.31 8.45
N MET A 141 -14.89 -9.99 7.24
CA MET A 141 -14.95 -10.89 6.09
C MET A 141 -14.14 -12.18 6.33
N ALA A 142 -12.95 -12.06 6.93
CA ALA A 142 -12.13 -13.22 7.24
C ALA A 142 -12.78 -14.14 8.29
N VAL A 143 -13.34 -13.55 9.35
CA VAL A 143 -14.09 -14.30 10.38
C VAL A 143 -15.31 -14.99 9.77
N GLN A 144 -16.09 -14.30 8.93
CA GLN A 144 -17.22 -14.90 8.22
C GLN A 144 -16.77 -16.09 7.35
N ARG A 145 -15.65 -15.97 6.63
CA ARG A 145 -15.08 -17.06 5.83
C ARG A 145 -14.61 -18.23 6.70
N CYS A 146 -14.01 -17.98 7.87
CA CYS A 146 -13.70 -19.04 8.84
C CYS A 146 -14.97 -19.79 9.24
N LEU A 147 -16.01 -19.06 9.67
CA LEU A 147 -17.26 -19.66 10.15
C LEU A 147 -17.90 -20.54 9.08
N ILE A 148 -17.97 -20.06 7.84
CA ILE A 148 -18.50 -20.84 6.71
C ILE A 148 -17.68 -22.12 6.49
N LYS A 149 -16.34 -22.04 6.50
CA LYS A 149 -15.49 -23.22 6.33
C LYS A 149 -15.66 -24.21 7.48
N SER A 150 -15.74 -23.72 8.72
CA SER A 150 -15.97 -24.56 9.90
C SER A 150 -17.34 -25.24 9.83
N CYS A 151 -18.42 -24.52 9.50
CA CYS A 151 -19.75 -25.10 9.30
C CYS A 151 -19.72 -26.21 8.23
N ARG A 152 -19.14 -25.95 7.06
CA ARG A 152 -19.02 -26.96 5.98
C ARG A 152 -18.20 -28.18 6.40
N PHE A 153 -17.16 -27.99 7.22
CA PHE A 153 -16.37 -29.09 7.77
C PHE A 153 -17.20 -29.94 8.72
N TRP A 154 -17.96 -29.32 9.63
CA TRP A 154 -18.83 -30.03 10.56
C TRP A 154 -20.02 -30.72 9.88
N GLU A 155 -20.64 -30.08 8.89
CA GLU A 155 -21.67 -30.70 8.04
C GLU A 155 -21.11 -31.93 7.33
N ALA A 156 -19.93 -31.81 6.70
CA ALA A 156 -19.27 -32.95 6.09
C ALA A 156 -19.03 -34.06 7.11
N LEU A 157 -18.41 -33.75 8.26
CA LEU A 157 -18.11 -34.73 9.31
C LEU A 157 -19.36 -35.44 9.84
N SER A 158 -20.48 -34.72 9.99
CA SER A 158 -21.76 -35.28 10.42
C SER A 158 -22.42 -36.23 9.41
N LEU A 159 -22.01 -36.20 8.14
CA LEU A 159 -22.44 -37.16 7.12
C LEU A 159 -21.62 -38.46 7.13
N TRP A 160 -20.51 -38.50 7.88
CA TRP A 160 -19.60 -39.65 8.00
C TRP A 160 -19.69 -40.38 9.35
N VAL A 161 -20.56 -39.94 10.26
CA VAL A 161 -20.87 -40.55 11.57
C VAL A 161 -22.33 -40.97 11.57
#